data_AF-A0A0B6YH79-F1
#
_entry.id   AF-A0A0B6YH79-F1
#
_cell.length_a   1.000
_cell.length_b   1.000
_cell.length_c   1.000
_cell.angle_alpha   90.00
_cell.angle_beta   90.00
_cell.angle_gamma   90.00
#
_symmetry.space_group_name_H-M   'P 1'
#
loop_
_entity.id
_entity.type
_entity.pdbx_description
1 polymer ?
#
loop_
_entity_poly.entity_id
_entity_poly.type
_entity_poly.pdbx_seq_one_letter_code
_entity_poly.pdbx_strand_id
1 'polypeptide(L)'
;MLRDILQLTEMWITVTVLLVAFPSTSSLPERLRVGALFEQEYEGQWRALEWAVEDLNLNPELLRETLVLVDRETVPPQDSFTAQRKVCRMTQIGIAAMFGPVSSLAAGHVQSMCTAFEIPH
;
A
#
# COMPACT_ATOMS: atom_id res chain seq x y z
N MET A 1 -35.56 16.24 42.03
CA MET A 1 -34.17 16.08 42.52
C MET A 1 -33.58 14.73 42.12
N LEU A 2 -34.06 13.58 42.60
CA LEU A 2 -33.49 12.27 42.23
C LEU A 2 -33.66 11.91 40.74
N ARG A 3 -34.81 12.25 40.15
CA ARG A 3 -35.09 12.03 38.71
C ARG A 3 -34.20 12.88 37.80
N ASP A 4 -33.88 14.10 38.23
CA ASP A 4 -33.03 15.01 37.47
C ASP A 4 -31.58 14.50 37.45
N ILE A 5 -31.11 13.94 38.57
CA ILE A 5 -29.80 13.30 38.68
C ILE A 5 -29.72 12.05 37.79
N LEU A 6 -30.77 11.21 37.78
CA LEU A 6 -30.87 10.03 36.91
C LEU A 6 -30.88 10.41 35.42
N GLN A 7 -31.61 11.46 35.03
CA GLN A 7 -31.59 11.92 33.63
C GLN A 7 -30.23 12.48 33.21
N LEU A 8 -29.53 13.17 34.12
CA LEU A 8 -28.17 13.63 33.87
C LEU A 8 -27.22 12.44 33.65
N THR A 9 -27.28 11.40 34.49
CA THR A 9 -26.39 10.24 34.34
C THR A 9 -26.61 9.48 33.04
N GLU A 10 -27.86 9.27 32.61
CA GLU A 10 -28.19 8.64 31.32
C GLU A 10 -27.64 9.46 30.13
N MET A 11 -27.69 10.80 30.23
CA MET A 11 -27.15 11.70 29.21
C MET A 11 -25.61 11.61 29.13
N TRP A 12 -24.91 11.54 30.26
CA TRP A 12 -23.45 11.36 30.25
C TRP A 12 -23.02 9.98 29.74
N ILE A 13 -23.78 8.93 30.04
CA ILE A 13 -23.53 7.57 29.55
C ILE A 13 -23.71 7.52 28.03
N THR A 14 -24.78 8.10 27.50
CA THR A 14 -25.00 8.14 26.04
C THR A 14 -23.90 8.92 25.31
N VAL A 15 -23.43 10.04 25.84
CA VAL A 15 -22.32 10.83 25.27
C VAL A 15 -20.99 10.05 25.29
N THR A 16 -20.68 9.38 26.39
CA THR A 16 -19.43 8.58 26.49
C THR A 16 -19.45 7.37 25.57
N VAL A 17 -20.59 6.68 25.44
CA VAL A 17 -20.77 5.59 24.46
C VAL A 17 -20.61 6.11 23.03
N LEU A 18 -21.15 7.29 22.70
CA LEU A 18 -21.03 7.88 21.37
C LEU A 18 -19.58 8.24 21.01
N LEU A 19 -18.82 8.77 21.98
CA LEU A 19 -17.41 9.13 21.80
C LEU A 19 -16.50 7.90 21.60
N VAL A 20 -16.78 6.80 22.30
CA VAL A 20 -16.05 5.53 22.13
C VAL A 20 -16.45 4.79 20.85
N ALA A 21 -17.67 5.01 20.36
CA ALA A 21 -18.17 4.40 19.14
C ALA A 21 -17.65 5.04 17.84
N PHE A 22 -16.94 6.17 17.90
CA PHE A 22 -16.27 6.71 16.71
C PHE A 22 -15.07 5.81 16.35
N PRO A 23 -15.12 5.08 15.24
CA PRO A 23 -13.96 4.33 14.79
C PRO A 23 -12.82 5.30 14.49
N SER A 24 -11.62 4.97 14.96
CA SER A 24 -10.41 5.66 14.51
C SER A 24 -10.28 5.43 13.00
N THR A 25 -10.57 6.45 12.20
CA THR A 25 -10.38 6.38 10.76
C THR A 25 -8.89 6.37 10.47
N SER A 26 -8.36 5.25 10.01
CA SER A 26 -6.98 5.19 9.51
C SER A 26 -6.89 6.02 8.24
N SER A 27 -6.21 7.16 8.31
CA SER A 27 -5.87 7.94 7.12
C SER A 27 -4.75 7.25 6.35
N LEU A 28 -4.66 7.54 5.05
CA LEU A 28 -3.54 7.09 4.22
C LEU A 28 -2.22 7.65 4.79
N PRO A 29 -1.12 6.89 4.79
CA PRO A 29 0.17 7.37 5.29
C PRO A 29 0.71 8.51 4.41
N GLU A 30 1.51 9.42 5.00
CA GLU A 30 2.17 10.53 4.28
C GLU A 30 3.03 10.03 3.10
N ARG A 31 3.60 8.82 3.22
CA ARG A 31 4.44 8.21 2.19
C ARG A 31 3.98 6.79 1.91
N LEU A 32 3.53 6.56 0.69
CA LEU A 32 3.08 5.25 0.22
C LEU A 32 4.15 4.67 -0.72
N ARG A 33 4.86 3.63 -0.29
CA ARG A 33 5.86 2.96 -1.14
C ARG A 33 5.21 1.84 -1.93
N VAL A 34 5.52 1.75 -3.21
CA VAL A 34 5.18 0.61 -4.06
C VAL A 34 6.47 0.04 -4.64
N GLY A 35 6.56 -1.29 -4.72
CA GLY A 35 7.66 -1.97 -5.37
C GLY A 35 7.43 -2.07 -6.86
N ALA A 36 8.49 -2.04 -7.65
CA ALA A 36 8.44 -2.30 -9.08
C ALA A 36 9.58 -3.23 -9.51
N LEU A 37 9.27 -4.41 -10.06
CA LEU A 37 10.24 -5.39 -10.52
C LEU A 37 10.08 -5.60 -12.02
N PHE A 38 11.04 -5.13 -12.82
CA PHE A 38 10.97 -5.22 -14.29
C PHE A 38 12.24 -5.85 -14.87
N GLU A 39 12.10 -6.62 -15.96
CA GLU A 39 13.26 -7.03 -16.75
C GLU A 39 13.71 -5.86 -17.64
N GLN A 40 14.98 -5.88 -18.04
CA GLN A 40 15.62 -4.77 -18.78
C GLN A 40 14.98 -4.53 -20.15
N GLU A 41 14.35 -5.55 -20.73
CA GLU A 41 13.59 -5.46 -21.98
C GLU A 41 12.25 -4.72 -21.84
N TYR A 42 11.77 -4.53 -20.61
CA TYR A 42 10.48 -3.88 -20.30
C TYR A 42 10.65 -2.45 -19.75
N GLU A 43 11.67 -1.72 -20.22
CA GLU A 43 11.87 -0.29 -19.89
C GLU A 43 10.66 0.59 -20.26
N GLY A 44 9.92 0.23 -21.31
CA GLY A 44 8.71 0.96 -21.70
C GLY A 44 7.63 0.92 -20.61
N GLN A 45 7.39 -0.26 -20.04
CA GLN A 45 6.44 -0.47 -18.96
C GLN A 45 6.89 0.19 -17.66
N TRP A 46 8.20 0.13 -17.36
CA TRP A 46 8.76 0.89 -16.25
C TRP A 46 8.46 2.39 -16.40
N ARG A 47 8.77 2.99 -17.57
CA ARG A 47 8.51 4.42 -17.80
C ARG A 47 7.04 4.78 -17.72
N ALA A 48 6.15 3.89 -18.16
CA ALA A 48 4.71 4.10 -18.01
C ALA A 48 4.28 4.14 -16.53
N LEU A 49 4.83 3.25 -15.69
CA LEU A 49 4.57 3.25 -14.25
C LEU A 49 5.15 4.50 -13.57
N GLU A 50 6.39 4.84 -13.89
CA GLU A 50 7.07 6.04 -13.38
C GLU A 50 6.26 7.30 -13.68
N TRP A 51 5.84 7.47 -14.93
CA TRP A 51 5.00 8.59 -15.34
C TRP A 51 3.63 8.60 -14.66
N ALA A 52 2.99 7.43 -14.50
CA ALA A 52 1.70 7.33 -13.81
C ALA A 52 1.81 7.74 -12.33
N VAL A 53 2.92 7.41 -11.66
CA VAL A 53 3.16 7.84 -10.28
C VAL A 53 3.45 9.34 -10.19
N GLU A 54 4.20 9.89 -11.14
CA GLU A 54 4.40 11.34 -11.24
C GLU A 54 3.08 12.09 -11.42
N ASP A 55 2.26 11.66 -12.37
CA ASP A 55 0.94 12.26 -12.64
C ASP A 55 0.02 12.17 -11.41
N LEU A 56 0.00 11.02 -10.73
CA LEU A 56 -0.76 10.81 -9.50
C LEU A 56 -0.32 11.76 -8.38
N ASN A 57 0.99 11.93 -8.18
CA ASN A 57 1.54 12.83 -7.16
C ASN A 57 1.29 14.31 -7.47
N LEU A 58 1.10 14.67 -8.75
CA LEU A 58 0.74 16.02 -9.18
C LEU A 58 -0.76 16.31 -9.03
N ASN A 59 -1.59 15.28 -8.81
CA ASN A 59 -3.04 15.41 -8.71
C ASN A 59 -3.55 15.35 -7.25
N PRO A 60 -3.77 16.50 -6.58
CA PRO A 60 -4.22 16.55 -5.19
C PRO A 60 -5.69 16.11 -5.01
N GLU A 61 -6.46 15.92 -6.08
CA GLU A 61 -7.83 15.41 -5.97
C GLU A 61 -7.87 13.91 -5.69
N LEU A 62 -6.84 13.17 -6.14
CA LEU A 62 -6.76 11.72 -5.97
C LEU A 62 -6.16 11.34 -4.62
N LEU A 63 -4.99 11.89 -4.29
CA LEU A 63 -4.27 11.61 -3.05
C LEU A 63 -3.92 12.92 -2.35
N ARG A 64 -4.72 13.31 -1.35
CA ARG A 64 -4.39 14.45 -0.50
C ARG A 64 -3.32 14.04 0.49
N GLU A 65 -2.25 14.84 0.56
CA GLU A 65 -1.21 14.75 1.60
C GLU A 65 -0.43 13.42 1.61
N THR A 66 -0.54 12.60 0.57
CA THR A 66 0.19 11.35 0.42
C THR A 66 1.09 11.42 -0.80
N LEU A 67 2.39 11.15 -0.60
CA LEU A 67 3.37 11.02 -1.66
C LEU A 67 3.58 9.54 -1.98
N VAL A 68 3.35 9.16 -3.23
CA VAL A 68 3.63 7.81 -3.74
C VAL A 68 5.09 7.73 -4.19
N LEU A 69 5.81 6.74 -3.67
CA LEU A 69 7.20 6.45 -4.00
C LEU A 69 7.28 5.08 -4.67
N VAL A 70 8.04 4.98 -5.75
CA VAL A 70 8.25 3.71 -6.46
C VAL A 70 9.69 3.25 -6.27
N ASP A 71 9.87 2.09 -5.63
CA ASP A 71 11.17 1.45 -5.47
C ASP A 71 11.40 0.48 -6.64
N ARG A 72 12.19 0.92 -7.64
CA ARG A 72 12.51 0.14 -8.84
C ARG A 72 13.63 -0.86 -8.61
N GLU A 73 13.43 -2.09 -9.03
CA GLU A 73 14.43 -3.13 -9.12
C GLU A 73 14.40 -3.82 -10.48
N THR A 74 15.58 -4.14 -11.03
CA THR A 74 15.71 -4.85 -12.30
C THR A 74 16.09 -6.32 -12.10
N VAL A 75 15.51 -7.24 -12.86
CA VAL A 75 15.87 -8.66 -12.79
C VAL A 75 16.34 -9.19 -14.14
N PRO A 76 17.35 -10.07 -14.16
CA PRO A 76 17.65 -10.83 -15.36
C PRO A 76 16.47 -11.74 -15.73
N PRO A 77 16.22 -11.97 -17.02
CA PRO A 77 15.22 -12.95 -17.43
C PRO A 77 15.59 -14.34 -16.92
N GLN A 78 14.56 -15.12 -16.58
CA GLN A 78 14.69 -16.51 -16.10
C GLN A 78 15.41 -16.68 -14.74
N ASP A 79 15.70 -15.60 -14.01
CA ASP A 79 16.29 -15.68 -12.66
C ASP A 79 15.24 -15.45 -11.57
N SER A 80 14.47 -16.50 -11.27
CA SER A 80 13.40 -16.45 -10.26
C SER A 80 13.93 -16.32 -8.83
N PHE A 81 15.16 -16.78 -8.55
CA PHE A 81 15.75 -16.67 -7.22
C PHE A 81 16.16 -15.23 -6.90
N THR A 82 16.80 -14.55 -7.85
CA THR A 82 17.11 -13.13 -7.70
C THR A 82 15.84 -12.29 -7.61
N ALA A 83 14.80 -12.63 -8.38
CA ALA A 83 13.49 -11.98 -8.28
C ALA A 83 12.90 -12.11 -6.87
N GLN A 84 12.81 -13.32 -6.32
CA GLN A 84 12.30 -13.56 -4.97
C GLN A 84 13.10 -12.82 -3.91
N ARG A 85 14.44 -12.82 -3.99
CA ARG A 85 15.30 -12.10 -3.04
C ARG A 85 15.05 -10.59 -3.06
N LYS A 86 14.82 -10.01 -4.24
CA LYS A 86 14.48 -8.58 -4.40
C LYS A 86 13.09 -8.26 -3.86
N VAL A 87 12.09 -9.12 -4.11
CA VAL A 87 10.76 -8.99 -3.52
C VAL A 87 10.85 -9.00 -2.00
N CYS A 88 11.53 -9.98 -1.40
CA CYS A 88 11.71 -10.03 0.06
C CYS A 88 12.33 -8.75 0.62
N ARG A 89 13.33 -8.17 -0.06
CA ARG A 89 13.94 -6.91 0.36
C ARG A 89 12.95 -5.75 0.29
N MET A 90 12.17 -5.64 -0.78
CA MET A 90 11.14 -4.59 -0.90
C MET A 90 10.04 -4.75 0.16
N THR A 91 9.61 -5.99 0.43
CA THR A 91 8.68 -6.30 1.53
C THR A 91 9.22 -5.85 2.89
N GLN A 92 10.51 -6.11 3.18
CA GLN A 92 11.14 -5.67 4.42
C GLN A 92 11.20 -4.14 4.59
N ILE A 93 11.29 -3.40 3.48
CA ILE A 93 11.26 -1.93 3.48
C ILE A 93 9.83 -1.40 3.75
N GLY A 94 8.81 -2.21 3.49
CA GLY A 94 7.40 -1.87 3.70
C GLY A 94 6.76 -1.27 2.45
N ILE A 95 6.62 -2.09 1.40
CA ILE A 95 5.82 -1.74 0.22
C ILE A 95 4.33 -2.07 0.44
N ALA A 96 3.45 -1.26 -0.13
CA ALA A 96 2.00 -1.45 -0.10
C ALA A 96 1.46 -2.27 -1.27
N ALA A 97 2.22 -2.35 -2.37
CA ALA A 97 1.89 -3.13 -3.56
C ALA A 97 3.16 -3.43 -4.36
N MET A 98 3.08 -4.44 -5.23
CA MET A 98 4.18 -4.90 -6.08
C MET A 98 3.75 -4.86 -7.56
N PHE A 99 4.46 -4.13 -8.40
CA PHE A 99 4.26 -4.11 -9.85
C PHE A 99 5.31 -4.96 -10.57
N GLY A 100 4.86 -5.82 -11.49
CA GLY A 100 5.73 -6.70 -12.28
C GLY A 100 6.26 -7.92 -11.51
N PRO A 101 6.96 -8.86 -12.17
CA PRO A 101 7.55 -8.76 -13.51
C PRO A 101 6.61 -9.17 -14.65
N VAL A 102 7.00 -8.83 -15.89
CA VAL A 102 6.18 -9.02 -17.10
C VAL A 102 6.36 -10.41 -17.70
N SER A 103 7.53 -11.06 -17.57
CA SER A 103 7.70 -12.43 -18.05
C SER A 103 6.89 -13.43 -17.21
N SER A 104 6.19 -14.34 -17.89
CA SER A 104 5.26 -15.30 -17.27
C SER A 104 5.92 -16.23 -16.25
N LEU A 105 7.19 -16.60 -16.49
CA LEU A 105 7.93 -17.48 -15.58
C LEU A 105 8.26 -16.76 -14.26
N ALA A 106 8.81 -15.54 -14.33
CA ALA A 106 9.14 -14.78 -13.14
C ALA A 106 7.87 -14.31 -12.41
N ALA A 107 6.81 -13.96 -13.15
CA ALA A 107 5.51 -13.55 -12.61
C ALA A 107 4.88 -14.62 -11.71
N GLY A 108 4.92 -15.90 -12.12
CA GLY A 108 4.37 -16.98 -11.29
C GLY A 108 5.06 -17.11 -9.92
N HIS A 109 6.38 -16.92 -9.87
CA HIS A 109 7.13 -16.96 -8.61
C HIS A 109 6.90 -15.74 -7.73
N VAL A 110 6.83 -14.54 -8.34
CA VAL A 110 6.54 -13.30 -7.61
C VAL A 110 5.11 -13.31 -7.07
N GLN A 111 4.13 -13.76 -7.85
CA GLN A 111 2.74 -13.93 -7.40
C GLN A 111 2.65 -14.83 -6.16
N SER A 112 3.38 -15.95 -6.16
CA SER A 112 3.41 -16.85 -5.00
C SER A 112 3.97 -16.18 -3.75
N MET A 113 5.00 -15.33 -3.88
CA MET A 113 5.57 -14.57 -2.77
C MET A 113 4.61 -13.48 -2.28
N CYS A 114 4.07 -12.68 -3.19
CA CYS A 114 3.11 -11.63 -2.87
C CYS A 114 1.87 -12.19 -2.17
N THR A 115 1.39 -13.36 -2.61
CA THR A 115 0.30 -14.08 -1.92
C THR A 115 0.69 -14.49 -0.51
N ALA A 116 1.92 -14.99 -0.30
CA ALA A 116 2.40 -15.41 1.02
C ALA A 116 2.63 -14.24 1.99
N PHE A 117 3.00 -13.06 1.47
CA PHE A 117 3.18 -11.84 2.25
C PHE A 117 1.92 -10.97 2.33
N GLU A 118 0.80 -11.41 1.73
CA GLU A 118 -0.45 -10.66 1.61
C GLU A 118 -0.26 -9.26 0.95
N ILE A 119 0.66 -9.18 -0.01
CA ILE A 119 0.95 -7.98 -0.79
C ILE A 119 0.17 -8.06 -2.11
N PRO A 120 -0.56 -7.00 -2.50
CA PRO A 120 -1.17 -6.91 -3.82
C PRO A 120 -0.13 -6.98 -4.95
N HIS A 121 -0.37 -7.85 -5.94
CA HIS A 121 0.40 -7.99 -7.18
C HIS A 121 -0.57 -8.00 -8.36
#